data_AF-A0A067TMV1-F1
#
_entry.id   AF-A0A067TMV1-F1
#
_cell.length_a   1.000
_cell.length_b   1.000
_cell.length_c   1.000
_cell.angle_alpha   90.00
_cell.angle_beta   90.00
_cell.angle_gamma   90.00
#
_symmetry.space_group_name_H-M   'P 1'
#
loop_
_entity.id
_entity.type
_entity.pdbx_description
1 polymer ?
#
loop_
_entity_poly.entity_id
_entity_poly.type
_entity_poly.pdbx_seq_one_letter_code
_entity_poly.pdbx_strand_id
1 'polypeptide(L)'
;MTTELVHLFNTLARKKVLPGPEVKNEWHFDLRYVQLEPEPSHVVAITLPESPLLHIEWLPVTSPSESGITFFPESPEEAAPEIAKALLHAFAHSFSEYNLGRPNALLLIAPWRLTTEDKGLALAVGDEFKRLGVCPPELCRIGVSTKSLNKKVQDRFDSYFHDIKKATGIPEKVCSLVSTPKSIVFHEQRPCTTSDIDAEESQTNERAISLTYISVIERCRPEMDAVRGFEERLCKWAEGLDKILTEKPTDIVKEAADAGDAEAAYDYGLRLLYGFGCKRDRAFARKYIIKSLSSPHASNELKCMAHGTLIDWYISWRYLEAPNRELFSRYLFAAAHHANIIALLYRHVSPPGVPAPFPVLSFGSKVFQHCLLEKPEMWYLFGDAWDAWAEREAELKVERAKMGLKKLKNRSRYQCAAVGCEIETGTGKMLSRCGGKCDTDKKPSYCSKECQKADWKNHKVFCKPGAPSSIVQNTRIRSLEGGGIKIPITFPNGITVLMGSLDNDPKTLKEMKDRLSKGEDPFAE
;
A
#
# COMPACT_ATOMS: atom_id res chain seq x y z
N MET A 1 6.45 17.79 29.82
CA MET A 1 5.27 18.39 29.17
C MET A 1 3.95 17.92 29.78
N THR A 2 3.73 16.63 30.04
CA THR A 2 2.40 16.14 30.49
C THR A 2 1.97 16.61 31.88
N THR A 3 2.87 16.65 32.88
CA THR A 3 2.47 17.01 34.27
C THR A 3 2.05 18.48 34.41
N GLU A 4 2.82 19.40 33.83
CA GLU A 4 2.51 20.83 33.85
C GLU A 4 1.21 21.14 33.10
N LEU A 5 1.02 20.51 31.93
CA LEU A 5 -0.18 20.69 31.13
C LEU A 5 -1.43 20.18 31.85
N VAL A 6 -1.35 19.01 32.50
CA VAL A 6 -2.44 18.47 33.32
C VAL A 6 -2.72 19.38 34.51
N HIS A 7 -1.69 19.90 35.18
CA HIS A 7 -1.87 20.82 36.29
C HIS A 7 -2.62 22.08 35.84
N LEU A 8 -2.16 22.70 34.75
CA LEU A 8 -2.79 23.88 34.16
C LEU A 8 -4.26 23.60 33.80
N PHE A 9 -4.53 22.51 33.10
CA PHE A 9 -5.89 22.10 32.76
C PHE A 9 -6.79 21.92 34.00
N ASN A 10 -6.27 21.28 35.06
CA ASN A 10 -7.00 21.07 36.30
C ASN A 10 -7.28 22.38 37.07
N THR A 11 -6.54 23.47 36.81
CA THR A 11 -6.80 24.78 37.41
C THR A 11 -7.88 25.59 36.67
N LEU A 12 -8.28 25.17 35.47
CA LEU A 12 -9.28 25.87 34.68
C LEU A 12 -10.64 25.85 35.38
N ALA A 13 -11.36 26.98 35.31
CA ALA A 13 -12.71 27.05 35.85
C ALA A 13 -13.63 26.07 35.13
N ARG A 14 -14.51 25.38 35.86
CA ARG A 14 -15.45 24.40 35.27
C ARG A 14 -16.87 24.75 35.64
N LYS A 15 -17.67 25.15 34.64
CA LYS A 15 -19.09 25.50 34.79
C LYS A 15 -19.92 24.65 33.84
N LYS A 16 -21.13 24.25 34.26
CA LYS A 16 -22.04 23.45 33.42
C LYS A 16 -22.59 24.23 32.22
N VAL A 17 -22.70 25.56 32.37
CA VAL A 17 -23.16 26.50 31.34
C VAL A 17 -22.05 27.53 31.14
N LEU A 18 -21.72 27.82 29.89
CA LEU A 18 -20.75 28.85 29.54
C LEU A 18 -21.36 30.25 29.75
N PRO A 19 -20.57 31.28 30.09
CA PRO A 19 -21.09 32.65 30.19
C PRO A 19 -21.65 33.13 28.84
N GLY A 20 -22.91 33.55 28.83
CA GLY A 20 -23.61 33.99 27.61
C GLY A 20 -25.05 33.45 27.54
N PRO A 21 -25.62 33.27 26.33
CA PRO A 21 -26.84 32.46 26.17
C PRO A 21 -26.63 31.10 26.84
N GLU A 22 -27.70 30.42 27.27
CA GLU A 22 -27.70 29.17 28.06
C GLU A 22 -27.06 27.96 27.34
N VAL A 23 -25.80 28.12 26.91
CA VAL A 23 -25.03 27.18 26.11
C VAL A 23 -24.38 26.19 27.07
N LYS A 24 -24.70 24.92 26.87
CA LYS A 24 -24.14 23.85 27.68
C LYS A 24 -22.65 23.71 27.39
N ASN A 25 -21.84 23.57 28.43
CA ASN A 25 -20.40 23.35 28.33
C ASN A 25 -20.09 21.86 27.96
N GLU A 26 -20.79 21.33 26.97
CA GLU A 26 -20.64 19.96 26.48
C GLU A 26 -19.92 20.00 25.14
N TRP A 27 -18.76 19.37 25.05
CA TRP A 27 -17.90 19.41 23.88
C TRP A 27 -17.89 18.06 23.17
N HIS A 28 -17.67 18.12 21.87
CA HIS A 28 -17.45 16.95 21.04
C HIS A 28 -16.04 16.98 20.46
N PHE A 29 -15.41 15.82 20.37
CA PHE A 29 -14.19 15.66 19.59
C PHE A 29 -14.24 14.42 18.70
N ASP A 30 -13.59 14.47 17.55
CA ASP A 30 -13.31 13.31 16.72
C ASP A 30 -11.88 13.34 16.16
N LEU A 31 -11.41 12.18 15.68
CA LEU A 31 -10.10 12.01 15.07
C LEU A 31 -10.27 11.87 13.55
N ARG A 32 -9.48 12.60 12.77
CA ARG A 32 -9.52 12.55 11.29
C ARG A 32 -8.12 12.43 10.72
N TYR A 33 -7.99 11.85 9.54
CA TYR A 33 -6.74 11.84 8.76
C TYR A 33 -6.86 12.81 7.60
N VAL A 34 -6.08 13.89 7.63
CA VAL A 34 -6.02 14.91 6.58
C VAL A 34 -4.94 14.53 5.57
N GLN A 35 -5.37 14.20 4.36
CA GLN A 35 -4.52 13.67 3.28
C GLN A 35 -3.81 14.74 2.42
N LEU A 36 -3.70 15.98 2.91
CA LEU A 36 -3.10 17.06 2.12
C LEU A 36 -1.57 17.00 2.22
N GLU A 37 -0.90 17.13 1.07
CA GLU A 37 0.56 17.17 0.96
C GLU A 37 1.11 18.56 1.32
N PRO A 38 2.39 18.67 1.76
CA PRO A 38 3.42 17.61 1.84
C PRO A 38 3.41 16.79 3.14
N GLU A 39 2.58 17.15 4.11
CA GLU A 39 2.63 16.59 5.47
C GLU A 39 1.24 16.08 5.88
N PRO A 40 0.77 14.97 5.27
CA PRO A 40 -0.49 14.40 5.69
C PRO A 40 -0.39 13.97 7.15
N SER A 41 -1.47 14.21 7.90
CA SER A 41 -1.43 14.11 9.35
C SER A 41 -2.80 13.84 9.93
N HIS A 42 -2.82 13.38 11.19
CA HIS A 42 -4.07 13.27 11.93
C HIS A 42 -4.38 14.59 12.62
N VAL A 43 -5.68 14.86 12.77
CA VAL A 43 -6.17 16.02 13.50
C VAL A 43 -7.25 15.61 14.49
N VAL A 44 -7.28 16.30 15.63
CA VAL A 44 -8.41 16.27 16.56
C VAL A 44 -9.29 17.47 16.29
N ALA A 45 -10.50 17.23 15.79
CA ALA A 45 -11.49 18.28 15.62
C ALA A 45 -12.31 18.41 16.89
N ILE A 46 -12.29 19.59 17.51
CA ILE A 46 -12.98 19.89 18.77
C ILE A 46 -14.06 20.93 18.48
N THR A 47 -15.30 20.64 18.88
CA THR A 47 -16.41 21.55 18.64
C THR A 47 -17.35 21.65 19.83
N LEU A 48 -17.90 22.85 19.98
CA LEU A 48 -19.00 23.12 20.90
C LEU A 48 -20.31 23.02 20.10
N PRO A 49 -21.16 22.00 20.29
CA PRO A 49 -22.29 21.70 19.40
C PRO A 49 -23.29 22.85 19.23
N GLU A 50 -23.51 23.63 20.28
CA GLU A 50 -24.45 24.76 20.31
C GLU A 50 -23.83 26.08 19.79
N SER A 51 -22.56 26.07 19.38
CA SER A 51 -21.81 27.22 18.87
C SER A 51 -21.19 26.93 17.50
N PRO A 52 -20.94 27.92 16.62
CA PRO A 52 -20.20 27.69 15.38
C PRO A 52 -18.70 27.37 15.59
N LEU A 53 -18.21 27.37 16.85
CA LEU A 53 -16.81 27.14 17.16
C LEU A 53 -16.35 25.72 16.75
N LEU A 54 -15.31 25.68 15.93
CA LEU A 54 -14.54 24.51 15.57
C LEU A 54 -13.06 24.85 15.81
N HIS A 55 -12.37 23.99 16.56
CA HIS A 55 -10.95 24.07 16.83
C HIS A 55 -10.28 22.79 16.34
N ILE A 56 -9.06 22.91 15.81
CA ILE A 56 -8.32 21.78 15.26
C ILE A 56 -6.94 21.73 15.91
N GLU A 57 -6.56 20.55 16.40
CA GLU A 57 -5.20 20.25 16.83
C GLU A 57 -4.58 19.23 15.88
N TRP A 58 -3.39 19.53 15.34
CA TRP A 58 -2.62 18.58 14.55
C TRP A 58 -1.86 17.62 15.46
N LEU A 59 -1.72 16.37 15.02
CA LEU A 59 -1.06 15.31 15.79
C LEU A 59 0.24 14.86 15.12
N PRO A 60 1.30 14.56 15.90
CA PRO A 60 1.37 14.72 17.35
C PRO A 60 1.43 16.21 17.75
N VAL A 61 1.01 16.52 18.97
CA VAL A 61 0.96 17.91 19.51
C VAL A 61 2.37 18.44 19.83
N THR A 62 3.37 17.54 19.79
CA THR A 62 4.79 17.86 19.97
C THR A 62 5.30 18.76 18.83
N SER A 63 6.48 19.35 19.05
CA SER A 63 7.07 20.43 18.26
C SER A 63 6.75 20.38 16.75
N PRO A 64 6.47 21.53 16.11
CA PRO A 64 5.99 21.65 14.73
C PRO A 64 6.91 21.07 13.65
N SER A 65 8.04 20.47 14.03
CA SER A 65 8.99 19.78 13.18
C SER A 65 8.71 18.29 12.99
N GLU A 66 7.82 17.67 13.78
CA GLU A 66 7.53 16.25 13.65
C GLU A 66 6.48 16.00 12.56
N SER A 67 6.85 15.19 11.56
CA SER A 67 5.92 14.81 10.50
C SER A 67 4.74 14.01 11.06
N GLY A 68 3.53 14.34 10.61
CA GLY A 68 2.29 13.66 10.99
C GLY A 68 2.27 12.15 10.67
N ILE A 69 3.16 11.68 9.79
CA ILE A 69 3.33 10.25 9.50
C ILE A 69 3.83 9.47 10.71
N THR A 70 4.38 10.11 11.74
CA THR A 70 4.84 9.41 12.95
C THR A 70 3.66 8.83 13.73
N PHE A 71 2.51 9.50 13.71
CA PHE A 71 1.30 9.09 14.39
C PHE A 71 0.27 8.51 13.41
N PHE A 72 0.01 7.21 13.52
CA PHE A 72 -1.05 6.52 12.76
C PHE A 72 -1.60 5.38 13.61
N PRO A 73 -2.58 5.64 14.48
CA PRO A 73 -3.12 4.64 15.38
C PRO A 73 -3.98 3.62 14.61
N GLU A 74 -3.78 2.33 14.88
CA GLU A 74 -4.64 1.24 14.41
C GLU A 74 -5.74 0.89 15.45
N SER A 75 -5.61 1.36 16.70
CA SER A 75 -6.56 1.13 17.79
C SER A 75 -6.91 2.41 18.59
N PRO A 76 -8.05 2.42 19.31
CA PRO A 76 -8.38 3.48 20.26
C PRO A 76 -7.31 3.71 21.33
N GLU A 77 -6.72 2.63 21.84
CA GLU A 77 -5.72 2.65 22.90
C GLU A 77 -4.41 3.28 22.44
N GLU A 78 -4.01 3.03 21.18
CA GLU A 78 -2.87 3.71 20.56
C GLU A 78 -3.13 5.20 20.31
N ALA A 79 -4.37 5.58 19.98
CA ALA A 79 -4.74 6.96 19.69
C ALA A 79 -4.86 7.82 20.95
N ALA A 80 -5.33 7.22 22.05
CA ALA A 80 -5.74 7.93 23.25
C ALA A 80 -4.66 8.83 23.88
N PRO A 81 -3.38 8.43 24.01
CA PRO A 81 -2.34 9.28 24.59
C PRO A 81 -2.16 10.62 23.86
N GLU A 82 -2.09 10.61 22.53
CA GLU A 82 -1.89 11.85 21.76
C GLU A 82 -3.16 12.70 21.70
N ILE A 83 -4.34 12.08 21.61
CA ILE A 83 -5.61 12.80 21.67
C ILE A 83 -5.81 13.45 23.04
N ALA A 84 -5.49 12.73 24.12
CA ALA A 84 -5.58 13.28 25.47
C ALA A 84 -4.69 14.51 25.63
N LYS A 85 -3.43 14.44 25.17
CA LYS A 85 -2.52 15.59 25.14
C LYS A 85 -3.11 16.75 24.31
N ALA A 86 -3.66 16.48 23.13
CA ALA A 86 -4.27 17.50 22.26
C ALA A 86 -5.45 18.19 22.90
N LEU A 87 -6.34 17.44 23.56
CA LEU A 87 -7.48 18.01 24.29
C LEU A 87 -6.99 18.89 25.44
N LEU A 88 -6.04 18.41 26.25
CA LEU A 88 -5.49 19.20 27.35
C LEU A 88 -4.81 20.48 26.83
N HIS A 89 -4.04 20.37 25.74
CA HIS A 89 -3.37 21.48 25.06
C HIS A 89 -4.39 22.53 24.56
N ALA A 90 -5.41 22.09 23.83
CA ALA A 90 -6.43 22.96 23.27
C ALA A 90 -7.12 23.82 24.34
N PHE A 91 -7.57 23.19 25.43
CA PHE A 91 -8.26 23.88 26.52
C PHE A 91 -7.35 24.74 27.41
N ALA A 92 -6.08 24.35 27.55
CA ALA A 92 -5.11 25.09 28.37
C ALA A 92 -4.50 26.29 27.62
N HIS A 93 -4.33 26.20 26.29
CA HIS A 93 -3.55 27.15 25.50
C HIS A 93 -4.27 27.66 24.24
N SER A 94 -4.80 26.77 23.41
CA SER A 94 -5.05 27.10 21.99
C SER A 94 -6.33 27.89 21.69
N PHE A 95 -7.34 27.89 22.56
CA PHE A 95 -8.53 28.75 22.35
C PHE A 95 -8.21 30.26 22.47
N SER A 96 -6.99 30.62 22.87
CA SER A 96 -6.56 32.02 23.03
C SER A 96 -6.07 32.69 21.74
N GLU A 97 -5.44 31.94 20.82
CA GLU A 97 -4.69 32.52 19.69
C GLU A 97 -5.57 32.94 18.49
N TYR A 98 -6.71 32.28 18.25
CA TYR A 98 -7.62 32.62 17.15
C TYR A 98 -8.39 33.93 17.34
N ASN A 99 -8.15 34.67 18.44
CA ASN A 99 -8.97 35.81 18.86
C ASN A 99 -8.27 37.17 18.76
N LEU A 100 -7.23 37.32 17.93
CA LEU A 100 -6.53 38.60 17.71
C LEU A 100 -7.42 39.76 17.19
N GLY A 101 -8.73 39.57 17.01
CA GLY A 101 -9.69 40.63 16.66
C GLY A 101 -11.01 40.65 17.44
N ARG A 102 -11.24 39.80 18.45
CA ARG A 102 -12.47 39.85 19.27
C ARG A 102 -12.13 40.04 20.76
N PRO A 103 -12.45 41.20 21.37
CA PRO A 103 -12.07 41.53 22.76
C PRO A 103 -12.78 40.70 23.85
N ASN A 104 -13.64 39.76 23.48
CA ASN A 104 -14.23 38.82 24.43
C ASN A 104 -13.36 37.55 24.46
N ALA A 105 -12.31 37.59 25.28
CA ALA A 105 -11.47 36.45 25.60
C ALA A 105 -12.36 35.23 25.91
N LEU A 106 -12.31 34.21 25.05
CA LEU A 106 -12.93 32.94 25.38
C LEU A 106 -12.28 32.44 26.66
N LEU A 107 -13.13 32.18 27.65
CA LEU A 107 -12.71 31.88 29.00
C LEU A 107 -11.91 30.59 28.99
N LEU A 108 -10.76 30.62 29.66
CA LEU A 108 -9.96 29.46 30.05
C LEU A 108 -10.80 28.56 30.99
N ILE A 109 -11.73 27.82 30.38
CA ILE A 109 -12.72 26.97 31.03
C ILE A 109 -12.51 25.54 30.59
N ALA A 110 -12.43 24.63 31.55
CA ALA A 110 -12.44 23.20 31.27
C ALA A 110 -13.84 22.76 30.81
N PRO A 111 -13.93 21.77 29.91
CA PRO A 111 -15.21 21.21 29.49
C PRO A 111 -15.98 20.68 30.71
N TRP A 112 -17.32 20.79 30.66
CA TRP A 112 -18.17 20.10 31.63
C TRP A 112 -18.28 18.62 31.24
N ARG A 113 -18.44 18.35 29.96
CA ARG A 113 -18.56 16.99 29.41
C ARG A 113 -17.85 16.91 28.06
N LEU A 114 -17.28 15.75 27.78
CA LEU A 114 -16.73 15.41 26.47
C LEU A 114 -17.50 14.24 25.86
N THR A 115 -17.63 14.27 24.54
CA THR A 115 -18.22 13.18 23.76
C THR A 115 -17.40 12.92 22.49
N THR A 116 -17.44 11.69 21.99
CA THR A 116 -16.89 11.32 20.68
C THR A 116 -17.78 10.26 20.03
N GLU A 117 -17.65 10.04 18.72
CA GLU A 117 -18.46 9.08 17.97
C GLU A 117 -18.10 7.63 18.28
N ASP A 118 -16.81 7.33 18.41
CA ASP A 118 -16.34 5.96 18.61
C ASP A 118 -16.35 5.58 20.11
N LYS A 119 -17.08 4.50 20.43
CA LYS A 119 -17.23 4.01 21.81
C LYS A 119 -15.90 3.55 22.42
N GLY A 120 -15.04 2.89 21.64
CA GLY A 120 -13.73 2.44 22.11
C GLY A 120 -12.82 3.62 22.42
N LEU A 121 -12.83 4.63 21.54
CA LEU A 121 -12.07 5.87 21.71
C LEU A 121 -12.53 6.67 22.92
N ALA A 122 -13.84 6.76 23.14
CA ALA A 122 -14.39 7.40 24.33
C ALA A 122 -13.84 6.76 25.62
N LEU A 123 -13.82 5.42 25.68
CA LEU A 123 -13.29 4.69 26.82
C LEU A 123 -11.78 4.90 26.98
N ALA A 124 -11.00 4.68 25.91
CA ALA A 124 -9.55 4.75 25.94
C ALA A 124 -9.03 6.15 26.32
N VAL A 125 -9.62 7.22 25.78
CA VAL A 125 -9.25 8.60 26.15
C VAL A 125 -9.66 8.91 27.60
N GLY A 126 -10.80 8.39 28.07
CA GLY A 126 -11.23 8.54 29.46
C GLY A 126 -10.29 7.86 30.46
N ASP A 127 -9.84 6.65 30.14
CA ASP A 127 -8.84 5.91 30.92
C ASP A 127 -7.47 6.61 30.89
N GLU A 128 -7.09 7.17 29.75
CA GLU A 128 -5.87 7.95 29.62
C GLU A 128 -5.92 9.25 30.45
N PHE A 129 -7.04 9.97 30.45
CA PHE A 129 -7.25 11.12 31.34
C PHE A 129 -7.12 10.74 32.82
N LYS A 130 -7.70 9.60 33.21
CA LYS A 130 -7.55 9.08 34.57
C LYS A 130 -6.09 8.77 34.89
N ARG A 131 -5.36 8.13 33.96
CA ARG A 131 -3.93 7.82 34.10
C ARG A 131 -3.08 9.08 34.23
N LEU A 132 -3.42 10.14 33.50
CA LEU A 132 -2.72 11.42 33.52
C LEU A 132 -3.03 12.26 34.77
N GLY A 133 -4.09 11.95 35.52
CA GLY A 133 -4.47 12.68 36.74
C GLY A 133 -5.41 13.86 36.50
N VAL A 134 -6.29 13.78 35.50
CA VAL A 134 -7.33 14.78 35.27
C VAL A 134 -8.37 14.73 36.40
N CYS A 135 -8.52 15.83 37.15
CA CYS A 135 -9.18 15.83 38.46
C CYS A 135 -10.73 15.86 38.45
N PRO A 136 -11.43 16.25 37.38
CA PRO A 136 -12.87 15.99 37.31
C PRO A 136 -13.16 14.54 36.85
N PRO A 137 -13.71 13.66 37.72
CA PRO A 137 -13.98 12.27 37.34
C PRO A 137 -15.03 12.16 36.23
N GLU A 138 -15.88 13.17 36.04
CA GLU A 138 -16.83 13.18 34.92
C GLU A 138 -16.15 13.37 33.56
N LEU A 139 -14.98 14.02 33.51
CA LEU A 139 -14.20 14.15 32.26
C LEU A 139 -13.50 12.85 31.87
N CYS A 140 -13.22 11.98 32.85
CA CYS A 140 -12.75 10.62 32.58
C CYS A 140 -13.87 9.70 32.06
N ARG A 141 -15.14 10.16 32.05
CA ARG A 141 -16.31 9.42 31.54
C ARG A 141 -16.82 10.05 30.24
N ILE A 142 -16.03 9.90 29.18
CA ILE A 142 -16.36 10.45 27.86
C ILE A 142 -17.60 9.73 27.31
N GLY A 143 -18.59 10.52 26.86
CA GLY A 143 -19.82 9.99 26.31
C GLY A 143 -19.70 9.60 24.83
N VAL A 144 -20.62 8.76 24.36
CA VAL A 144 -20.80 8.52 22.93
C VAL A 144 -21.80 9.52 22.37
N SER A 145 -21.43 10.22 21.30
CA SER A 145 -22.28 11.21 20.64
C SER A 145 -23.40 10.57 19.81
N THR A 146 -24.43 11.35 19.50
CA THR A 146 -25.54 10.90 18.65
C THR A 146 -25.21 11.09 17.17
N LYS A 147 -25.83 10.29 16.29
CA LYS A 147 -25.67 10.44 14.83
C LYS A 147 -25.98 11.86 14.32
N SER A 148 -26.97 12.53 14.92
CA SER A 148 -27.33 13.91 14.57
C SER A 148 -26.20 14.89 14.93
N LEU A 149 -25.56 14.70 16.07
CA LEU A 149 -24.39 15.50 16.45
C LEU A 149 -23.22 15.25 15.50
N ASN A 150 -22.90 13.98 15.20
CA ASN A 150 -21.80 13.61 14.31
C ASN A 150 -21.98 14.24 12.92
N LYS A 151 -23.20 14.23 12.38
CA LYS A 151 -23.53 14.92 11.12
C LYS A 151 -23.23 16.42 11.19
N LYS A 152 -23.67 17.10 12.26
CA LYS A 152 -23.39 18.54 12.43
C LYS A 152 -21.90 18.84 12.53
N VAL A 153 -21.13 17.97 13.18
CA VAL A 153 -19.67 18.11 13.29
C VAL A 153 -19.02 17.92 11.92
N GLN A 154 -19.46 16.91 11.15
CA GLN A 154 -19.02 16.71 9.78
C GLN A 154 -19.31 17.93 8.89
N ASP A 155 -20.53 18.48 8.93
CA ASP A 155 -20.90 19.64 8.11
C ASP A 155 -20.01 20.88 8.41
N ARG A 156 -19.63 21.06 9.69
CA ARG A 156 -18.67 22.11 10.10
C ARG A 156 -17.28 21.83 9.59
N PHE A 157 -16.81 20.60 9.74
CA PHE A 157 -15.50 20.20 9.25
C PHE A 157 -15.42 20.28 7.73
N ASP A 158 -16.49 19.99 6.99
CA ASP A 158 -16.57 20.17 5.54
C ASP A 158 -16.33 21.62 5.14
N SER A 159 -16.93 22.57 5.87
CA SER A 159 -16.74 24.00 5.63
C SER A 159 -15.29 24.42 5.92
N TYR A 160 -14.74 24.00 7.06
CA TYR A 160 -13.36 24.29 7.42
C TYR A 160 -12.34 23.66 6.46
N PHE A 161 -12.56 22.42 6.06
CA PHE A 161 -11.69 21.71 5.14
C PHE A 161 -11.73 22.34 3.73
N HIS A 162 -12.89 22.86 3.31
CA HIS A 162 -12.98 23.67 2.10
C HIS A 162 -12.08 24.91 2.16
N ASP A 163 -12.06 25.59 3.30
CA ASP A 163 -11.19 26.75 3.50
C ASP A 163 -9.70 26.35 3.51
N ILE A 164 -9.34 25.22 4.13
CA ILE A 164 -7.97 24.68 4.04
C ILE A 164 -7.59 24.44 2.58
N LYS A 165 -8.43 23.74 1.80
CA LYS A 165 -8.12 23.42 0.40
C LYS A 165 -7.75 24.68 -0.39
N LYS A 166 -8.52 25.76 -0.19
CA LYS A 166 -8.24 27.08 -0.79
C LYS A 166 -6.93 27.68 -0.29
N ALA A 167 -6.69 27.63 1.03
CA ALA A 167 -5.46 28.16 1.63
C ALA A 167 -4.20 27.42 1.14
N THR A 168 -4.30 26.12 0.89
CA THR A 168 -3.22 25.29 0.32
C THR A 168 -3.01 25.49 -1.19
N GLY A 169 -3.77 26.39 -1.84
CA GLY A 169 -3.62 26.69 -3.25
C GLY A 169 -4.22 25.64 -4.19
N ILE A 170 -5.08 24.74 -3.69
CA ILE A 170 -5.78 23.77 -4.54
C ILE A 170 -6.74 24.54 -5.46
N PRO A 171 -6.67 24.35 -6.79
CA PRO A 171 -7.55 25.03 -7.73
C PRO A 171 -9.02 24.71 -7.44
N GLU A 172 -9.91 25.70 -7.56
CA GLU A 172 -11.35 25.54 -7.28
C GLU A 172 -11.98 24.36 -8.04
N LYS A 173 -11.52 24.09 -9.27
CA LYS A 173 -11.98 22.96 -10.10
C LYS A 173 -11.62 21.59 -9.50
N VAL A 174 -10.56 21.53 -8.70
CA VAL A 174 -10.06 20.32 -8.03
C VAL A 174 -10.59 20.23 -6.60
N CYS A 175 -10.91 21.37 -5.95
CA CYS A 175 -11.46 21.39 -4.60
C CYS A 175 -12.69 20.48 -4.43
N SER A 176 -13.56 20.36 -5.43
CA SER A 176 -14.73 19.47 -5.39
C SER A 176 -14.38 17.98 -5.53
N LEU A 177 -13.20 17.64 -6.06
CA LEU A 177 -12.70 16.27 -6.20
C LEU A 177 -12.06 15.78 -4.91
N VAL A 178 -11.44 16.67 -4.13
CA VAL A 178 -10.79 16.32 -2.85
C VAL A 178 -11.84 16.10 -1.77
N SER A 179 -12.10 14.83 -1.47
CA SER A 179 -13.06 14.42 -0.45
C SER A 179 -12.66 14.88 0.95
N THR A 180 -13.64 15.35 1.73
CA THR A 180 -13.39 15.71 3.12
C THR A 180 -13.15 14.46 3.98
N PRO A 181 -12.11 14.45 4.82
CA PRO A 181 -11.93 13.39 5.82
C PRO A 181 -13.15 13.17 6.70
N LYS A 182 -13.49 11.90 6.92
CA LYS A 182 -14.49 11.48 7.90
C LYS A 182 -13.82 11.19 9.25
N SER A 183 -14.62 11.24 10.31
CA SER A 183 -14.27 10.74 11.65
C SER A 183 -13.78 9.28 11.58
N ILE A 184 -12.70 8.98 12.30
CA ILE A 184 -12.13 7.64 12.42
C ILE A 184 -12.88 6.89 13.50
N VAL A 185 -13.58 5.84 13.06
CA VAL A 185 -14.35 4.93 13.90
C VAL A 185 -13.64 3.57 13.93
N PHE A 186 -12.82 3.35 14.95
CA PHE A 186 -11.88 2.22 15.01
C PHE A 186 -12.54 0.84 14.96
N HIS A 187 -13.73 0.69 15.56
CA HIS A 187 -14.42 -0.60 15.56
C HIS A 187 -14.90 -1.03 14.17
N GLU A 188 -15.20 -0.07 13.29
CA GLU A 188 -15.49 -0.32 11.88
C GLU A 188 -14.21 -0.54 11.07
N GLN A 189 -13.07 -0.12 11.63
CA GLN A 189 -11.79 -0.03 10.92
C GLN A 189 -10.69 -0.99 11.36
N ARG A 190 -11.01 -2.03 12.13
CA ARG A 190 -9.99 -2.95 12.65
C ARG A 190 -9.25 -3.63 11.50
N PRO A 191 -7.90 -3.46 11.41
CA PRO A 191 -7.08 -4.40 10.66
C PRO A 191 -7.35 -5.80 11.17
N CYS A 192 -7.36 -6.79 10.28
CA CYS A 192 -7.41 -8.18 10.72
C CYS A 192 -6.20 -8.43 11.63
N THR A 193 -6.42 -8.67 12.91
CA THR A 193 -5.35 -8.99 13.86
C THR A 193 -4.81 -10.37 13.49
N THR A 194 -3.56 -10.44 13.02
CA THR A 194 -2.91 -11.69 12.62
C THR A 194 -2.85 -12.71 13.75
N SER A 195 -3.03 -12.29 15.01
CA SER A 195 -3.21 -13.18 16.15
C SER A 195 -4.36 -14.18 15.98
N ASP A 196 -5.36 -13.85 15.18
CA ASP A 196 -6.58 -14.66 15.05
C ASP A 196 -6.43 -15.76 14.00
N ILE A 197 -5.41 -15.68 13.13
CA ILE A 197 -5.14 -16.65 12.05
C ILE A 197 -3.92 -17.52 12.39
N ASP A 198 -2.92 -16.98 13.08
CA ASP A 198 -1.62 -17.66 13.27
C ASP A 198 -1.50 -18.50 14.55
N ALA A 199 -2.47 -18.44 15.48
CA ALA A 199 -2.33 -19.08 16.80
C ALA A 199 -2.51 -20.61 16.79
N GLU A 200 -3.15 -21.20 15.79
CA GLU A 200 -3.49 -22.63 15.82
C GLU A 200 -2.81 -23.52 14.77
N GLU A 201 -2.15 -23.00 13.72
CA GLU A 201 -1.76 -23.88 12.60
C GLU A 201 -0.36 -23.72 11.99
N SER A 202 0.51 -22.85 12.50
CA SER A 202 1.71 -22.48 11.77
C SER A 202 3.00 -22.90 12.46
N GLN A 203 3.42 -24.16 12.24
CA GLN A 203 4.85 -24.41 11.98
C GLN A 203 5.18 -23.66 10.68
N THR A 204 5.26 -22.34 10.75
CA THR A 204 5.53 -21.51 9.60
C THR A 204 6.88 -21.93 9.09
N ASN A 205 6.92 -22.35 7.82
CA ASN A 205 8.15 -22.73 7.16
C ASN A 205 9.14 -21.56 7.29
N GLU A 206 10.15 -21.69 8.16
CA GLU A 206 11.14 -20.65 8.46
C GLU A 206 11.80 -20.13 7.17
N ARG A 207 11.96 -21.04 6.19
CA ARG A 207 12.45 -20.69 4.85
C ARG A 207 11.49 -19.75 4.11
N ALA A 208 10.18 -19.92 4.23
CA ALA A 208 9.19 -19.02 3.61
C ALA A 208 9.19 -17.63 4.24
N ILE A 209 9.36 -17.53 5.57
CA ILE A 209 9.54 -16.25 6.27
C ILE A 209 10.82 -15.56 5.77
N SER A 210 11.91 -16.31 5.70
CA SER A 210 13.22 -15.82 5.26
C SER A 210 13.19 -15.31 3.81
N LEU A 211 12.55 -16.06 2.91
CA LEU A 211 12.37 -15.66 1.51
C LEU A 211 11.48 -14.41 1.39
N THR A 212 10.42 -14.30 2.20
CA THR A 212 9.57 -13.11 2.24
C THR A 212 10.37 -11.89 2.70
N TYR A 213 11.13 -12.02 3.79
CA TYR A 213 11.99 -10.95 4.31
C TYR A 213 12.97 -10.42 3.25
N ILE A 214 13.73 -11.31 2.58
CA ILE A 214 14.65 -10.88 1.51
C ILE A 214 13.88 -10.28 0.32
N SER A 215 12.78 -10.92 -0.09
CA SER A 215 12.00 -10.46 -1.23
C SER A 215 11.51 -9.03 -1.02
N VAL A 216 11.15 -8.65 0.21
CA VAL A 216 10.71 -7.29 0.54
C VAL A 216 11.87 -6.30 0.43
N ILE A 217 13.03 -6.64 1.00
CA ILE A 217 14.25 -5.83 0.90
C ILE A 217 14.61 -5.57 -0.58
N GLU A 218 14.71 -6.63 -1.38
CA GLU A 218 15.13 -6.51 -2.78
C GLU A 218 14.07 -5.83 -3.66
N ARG A 219 12.77 -6.00 -3.37
CA ARG A 219 11.70 -5.28 -4.09
C ARG A 219 11.68 -3.79 -3.75
N CYS A 220 11.93 -3.42 -2.50
CA CYS A 220 11.89 -2.03 -2.06
C CYS A 220 13.18 -1.26 -2.38
N ARG A 221 14.28 -1.95 -2.67
CA ARG A 221 15.55 -1.33 -3.05
C ARG A 221 15.44 -0.66 -4.44
N PRO A 222 15.77 0.63 -4.57
CA PRO A 222 15.88 1.26 -5.89
C PRO A 222 17.07 0.68 -6.67
N GLU A 223 16.94 0.51 -7.99
CA GLU A 223 18.04 0.00 -8.79
C GLU A 223 19.12 1.09 -8.94
N MET A 224 20.31 0.81 -8.43
CA MET A 224 21.47 1.69 -8.47
C MET A 224 22.45 1.30 -9.58
N ASP A 225 22.49 0.01 -9.93
CA ASP A 225 23.41 -0.54 -10.93
C ASP A 225 22.63 -1.17 -12.09
N ALA A 226 22.73 -0.60 -13.30
CA ALA A 226 22.05 -1.13 -14.48
C ALA A 226 22.51 -2.54 -14.92
N VAL A 227 23.54 -3.11 -14.28
CA VAL A 227 24.28 -4.28 -14.78
C VAL A 227 23.88 -5.59 -14.08
N ARG A 228 23.30 -5.56 -12.87
CA ARG A 228 22.99 -6.79 -12.11
C ARG A 228 21.50 -7.11 -12.09
N GLY A 229 21.15 -8.34 -12.48
CA GLY A 229 19.77 -8.82 -12.45
C GLY A 229 19.26 -9.10 -11.04
N PHE A 230 17.99 -8.76 -10.79
CA PHE A 230 17.27 -9.07 -9.55
C PHE A 230 17.38 -10.55 -9.12
N GLU A 231 17.25 -11.49 -10.06
CA GLU A 231 17.33 -12.93 -9.79
C GLU A 231 18.69 -13.35 -9.23
N GLU A 232 19.78 -12.78 -9.75
CA GLU A 232 21.13 -13.09 -9.27
C GLU A 232 21.34 -12.58 -7.83
N ARG A 233 20.82 -11.39 -7.52
CA ARG A 233 20.87 -10.85 -6.15
C ARG A 233 20.05 -11.73 -5.21
N LEU A 234 18.82 -12.06 -5.58
CA LEU A 234 17.93 -12.89 -4.76
C LEU A 234 18.54 -14.27 -4.46
N CYS A 235 19.13 -14.93 -5.46
CA CYS A 235 19.80 -16.22 -5.27
C CYS A 235 20.99 -16.12 -4.31
N LYS A 236 21.84 -15.09 -4.46
CA LYS A 236 22.97 -14.86 -3.55
C LYS A 236 22.54 -14.62 -2.10
N TRP A 237 21.43 -13.89 -1.91
CA TRP A 237 20.86 -13.68 -0.58
C TRP A 237 20.28 -14.96 0.00
N ALA A 238 19.57 -15.77 -0.81
CA ALA A 238 18.99 -17.02 -0.36
C ALA A 238 20.06 -18.02 0.11
N GLU A 239 21.24 -18.03 -0.50
CA GLU A 239 22.39 -18.83 -0.07
C GLU A 239 23.02 -18.33 1.24
N GLY A 240 22.83 -17.06 1.60
CA GLY A 240 23.41 -16.40 2.78
C GLY A 240 22.45 -16.22 3.96
N LEU A 241 21.24 -16.78 3.91
CA LEU A 241 20.19 -16.54 4.92
C LEU A 241 20.60 -16.92 6.34
N ASP A 242 21.10 -18.15 6.52
CA ASP A 242 21.52 -18.65 7.84
C ASP A 242 22.64 -17.79 8.44
N LYS A 243 23.45 -17.20 7.56
CA LYS A 243 24.54 -16.30 7.93
C LYS A 243 24.02 -14.97 8.47
N ILE A 244 22.89 -14.44 7.97
CA ILE A 244 22.31 -13.18 8.45
C ILE A 244 21.90 -13.29 9.91
N LEU A 245 21.19 -14.35 10.31
CA LEU A 245 20.79 -14.53 11.71
C LEU A 245 21.99 -14.82 12.63
N THR A 246 23.00 -15.52 12.11
CA THR A 246 24.22 -15.83 12.87
C THR A 246 25.09 -14.59 13.08
N GLU A 247 25.25 -13.74 12.07
CA GLU A 247 26.10 -12.53 12.14
C GLU A 247 25.37 -11.33 12.74
N LYS A 248 24.05 -11.26 12.56
CA LYS A 248 23.19 -10.20 13.10
C LYS A 248 22.01 -10.82 13.87
N PRO A 249 22.25 -11.36 15.07
CA PRO A 249 21.19 -11.78 15.98
C PRO A 249 20.20 -10.64 16.22
N THR A 250 18.92 -10.99 16.34
CA THR A 250 17.82 -10.02 16.50
C THR A 250 18.05 -9.04 17.65
N ASP A 251 18.56 -9.50 18.78
CA ASP A 251 18.80 -8.64 19.95
C ASP A 251 19.88 -7.58 19.68
N ILE A 252 20.94 -7.94 18.95
CA ILE A 252 22.00 -6.99 18.56
C ILE A 252 21.45 -5.95 17.58
N VAL A 253 20.63 -6.37 16.61
CA VAL A 253 19.99 -5.43 15.66
C VAL A 253 19.04 -4.50 16.42
N LYS A 254 18.28 -5.01 17.38
CA LYS A 254 17.41 -4.20 18.24
C LYS A 254 18.20 -3.19 19.07
N GLU A 255 19.30 -3.59 19.70
CA GLU A 255 20.16 -2.68 20.47
C GLU A 255 20.71 -1.54 19.61
N ALA A 256 21.22 -1.85 18.41
CA ALA A 256 21.69 -0.85 17.46
C ALA A 256 20.56 0.08 16.98
N ALA A 257 19.38 -0.49 16.68
CA ALA A 257 18.18 0.27 16.34
C ALA A 257 17.78 1.21 17.47
N ASP A 258 17.83 0.75 18.72
CA ASP A 258 17.53 1.52 19.92
C ASP A 258 18.53 2.67 20.11
N ALA A 259 19.80 2.44 19.81
CA ALA A 259 20.88 3.43 19.79
C ALA A 259 20.77 4.48 18.65
N GLY A 260 19.80 4.35 17.75
CA GLY A 260 19.52 5.35 16.70
C GLY A 260 20.13 5.04 15.33
N ASP A 261 20.70 3.84 15.14
CA ASP A 261 21.15 3.38 13.83
C ASP A 261 19.94 3.19 12.89
N ALA A 262 19.97 3.89 11.75
CA ALA A 262 18.84 3.91 10.81
C ALA A 262 18.65 2.55 10.12
N GLU A 263 19.74 1.91 9.70
CA GLU A 263 19.69 0.62 8.99
C GLU A 263 19.23 -0.50 9.92
N ALA A 264 19.72 -0.52 11.16
CA ALA A 264 19.30 -1.47 12.17
C ALA A 264 17.82 -1.26 12.54
N ALA A 265 17.34 -0.01 12.63
CA ALA A 265 15.93 0.27 12.83
C ALA A 265 15.06 -0.26 11.68
N TYR A 266 15.50 -0.11 10.43
CA TYR A 266 14.80 -0.69 9.30
C TYR A 266 14.81 -2.22 9.31
N ASP A 267 15.97 -2.86 9.53
CA ASP A 267 16.11 -4.32 9.62
C ASP A 267 15.20 -4.88 10.73
N TYR A 268 15.30 -4.33 11.94
CA TYR A 268 14.47 -4.77 13.06
C TYR A 268 12.97 -4.58 12.78
N GLY A 269 12.59 -3.47 12.13
CA GLY A 269 11.23 -3.22 11.67
C GLY A 269 10.72 -4.32 10.72
N LEU A 270 11.54 -4.74 9.75
CA LEU A 270 11.20 -5.85 8.84
C LEU A 270 11.10 -7.20 9.56
N ARG A 271 12.01 -7.47 10.50
CA ARG A 271 11.97 -8.69 11.32
C ARG A 271 10.67 -8.80 12.08
N LEU A 272 10.24 -7.72 12.73
CA LEU A 272 8.96 -7.63 13.43
C LEU A 272 7.77 -7.76 12.47
N LEU A 273 7.86 -7.22 11.25
CA LEU A 273 6.76 -7.26 10.29
C LEU A 273 6.45 -8.67 9.80
N TYR A 274 7.49 -9.48 9.57
CA TYR A 274 7.37 -10.81 8.96
C TYR A 274 7.68 -11.97 9.93
N GLY A 275 8.12 -11.69 11.15
CA GLY A 275 8.49 -12.71 12.14
C GLY A 275 9.86 -13.36 11.88
N PHE A 276 10.80 -12.66 11.23
CA PHE A 276 12.13 -13.20 10.94
C PHE A 276 13.02 -13.14 12.19
N GLY A 277 13.27 -14.28 12.82
CA GLY A 277 14.08 -14.38 14.04
C GLY A 277 13.47 -13.70 15.27
N CYS A 278 12.16 -13.38 15.26
CA CYS A 278 11.44 -12.78 16.38
C CYS A 278 9.92 -13.00 16.27
N LYS A 279 9.19 -12.71 17.35
CA LYS A 279 7.72 -12.70 17.31
C LYS A 279 7.25 -11.53 16.44
N ARG A 280 6.35 -11.83 15.49
CA ARG A 280 5.73 -10.82 14.64
C ARG A 280 4.99 -9.78 15.48
N ASP A 281 5.24 -8.50 15.20
CA ASP A 281 4.55 -7.37 15.79
C ASP A 281 4.43 -6.24 14.75
N ARG A 282 3.24 -6.13 14.15
CA ARG A 282 2.94 -5.18 13.08
C ARG A 282 3.04 -3.72 13.53
N ALA A 283 2.59 -3.41 14.75
CA ALA A 283 2.57 -2.05 15.26
C ALA A 283 4.00 -1.59 15.60
N PHE A 284 4.77 -2.44 16.28
CA PHE A 284 6.18 -2.14 16.55
C PHE A 284 7.02 -2.10 15.27
N ALA A 285 6.75 -2.96 14.29
CA ALA A 285 7.42 -2.92 12.99
C ALA A 285 7.34 -1.52 12.36
N ARG A 286 6.12 -0.95 12.29
CA ARG A 286 5.90 0.40 11.77
C ARG A 286 6.69 1.43 12.56
N LYS A 287 6.69 1.35 13.89
CA LYS A 287 7.42 2.29 14.76
C LYS A 287 8.91 2.32 14.43
N TYR A 288 9.54 1.16 14.22
CA TYR A 288 10.96 1.08 13.87
C TYR A 288 11.24 1.49 12.41
N ILE A 289 10.35 1.21 11.47
CA ILE A 289 10.46 1.71 10.09
C ILE A 289 10.38 3.24 10.06
N ILE A 290 9.45 3.84 10.81
CA ILE A 290 9.37 5.31 10.98
C ILE A 290 10.63 5.84 11.67
N LYS A 291 11.15 5.15 12.70
CA LYS A 291 12.41 5.52 13.36
C LYS A 291 13.58 5.58 12.37
N SER A 292 13.65 4.63 11.43
CA SER A 292 14.62 4.66 10.33
C SER A 292 14.44 5.91 9.45
N LEU A 293 13.20 6.29 9.10
CA LEU A 293 12.92 7.46 8.27
C LEU A 293 13.26 8.78 8.95
N SER A 294 12.99 8.87 10.26
CA SER A 294 13.26 10.06 11.07
C SER A 294 14.74 10.24 11.41
N SER A 295 15.59 9.25 11.14
CA SER A 295 17.02 9.38 11.40
C SER A 295 17.67 10.39 10.44
N PRO A 296 18.43 11.38 10.94
CA PRO A 296 19.14 12.34 10.10
C PRO A 296 20.22 11.67 9.23
N HIS A 297 20.66 10.47 9.60
CA HIS A 297 21.68 9.70 8.89
C HIS A 297 21.10 8.72 7.86
N ALA A 298 19.78 8.63 7.72
CA ALA A 298 19.17 7.74 6.74
C ALA A 298 19.47 8.19 5.31
N SER A 299 20.11 7.31 4.53
CA SER A 299 20.36 7.52 3.12
C SER A 299 19.07 7.60 2.31
N ASN A 300 19.10 8.21 1.12
CA ASN A 300 17.93 8.23 0.24
C ASN A 300 17.50 6.82 -0.20
N GLU A 301 18.46 5.89 -0.38
CA GLU A 301 18.16 4.48 -0.66
C GLU A 301 17.36 3.86 0.49
N LEU A 302 17.84 4.02 1.73
CA LEU A 302 17.17 3.50 2.91
C LEU A 302 15.78 4.11 3.08
N LYS A 303 15.63 5.42 2.80
CA LYS A 303 14.33 6.09 2.82
C LYS A 303 13.38 5.52 1.76
N CYS A 304 13.85 5.28 0.53
CA CYS A 304 13.05 4.60 -0.50
C CYS A 304 12.59 3.22 -0.02
N MET A 305 13.49 2.44 0.58
CA MET A 305 13.19 1.10 1.09
C MET A 305 12.15 1.13 2.22
N ALA A 306 12.33 2.02 3.19
CA ALA A 306 11.43 2.20 4.32
C ALA A 306 10.04 2.67 3.87
N HIS A 307 9.96 3.66 2.98
CA HIS A 307 8.68 4.07 2.38
C HIS A 307 8.03 2.94 1.57
N GLY A 308 8.81 2.17 0.80
CA GLY A 308 8.30 1.02 0.03
C GLY A 308 7.69 -0.05 0.92
N THR A 309 8.32 -0.28 2.08
CA THR A 309 7.82 -1.20 3.10
C THR A 309 6.56 -0.66 3.76
N LEU A 310 6.46 0.65 3.99
CA LEU A 310 5.24 1.27 4.52
C LEU A 310 4.06 1.17 3.56
N ILE A 311 4.26 1.29 2.23
CA ILE A 311 3.20 1.03 1.25
C ILE A 311 2.60 -0.36 1.49
N ASP A 312 3.46 -1.39 1.54
CA ASP A 312 3.03 -2.75 1.83
C ASP A 312 2.38 -2.84 3.22
N TRP A 313 2.92 -2.18 4.24
CA TRP A 313 2.31 -2.15 5.57
C TRP A 313 0.86 -1.64 5.53
N TYR A 314 0.58 -0.54 4.83
CA TYR A 314 -0.77 0.04 4.77
C TYR A 314 -1.77 -0.81 3.96
N ILE A 315 -1.31 -1.56 2.94
CA ILE A 315 -2.22 -2.21 1.99
C ILE A 315 -2.16 -3.75 1.95
N SER A 316 -1.06 -4.37 2.40
CA SER A 316 -0.80 -5.83 2.31
C SER A 316 -1.87 -6.68 2.97
N TRP A 317 -2.39 -6.24 4.11
CA TRP A 317 -3.33 -7.02 4.91
C TRP A 317 -4.69 -7.25 4.22
N ARG A 318 -5.01 -6.51 3.16
CA ARG A 318 -6.30 -6.61 2.45
C ARG A 318 -6.26 -7.33 1.12
N TYR A 319 -5.11 -7.40 0.48
CA TYR A 319 -5.01 -7.97 -0.87
C TYR A 319 -5.13 -9.50 -0.89
N LEU A 320 -4.94 -10.17 0.25
CA LEU A 320 -4.80 -11.62 0.25
C LEU A 320 -6.11 -12.38 0.50
N GLU A 321 -7.15 -11.79 1.11
CA GLU A 321 -8.23 -12.65 1.68
C GLU A 321 -9.68 -12.20 1.48
N ALA A 322 -9.98 -11.03 0.87
CA ALA A 322 -11.39 -10.67 0.66
C ALA A 322 -11.62 -9.78 -0.59
N PRO A 323 -12.25 -10.32 -1.66
CA PRO A 323 -12.56 -9.54 -2.88
C PRO A 323 -13.54 -8.37 -2.68
N ASN A 324 -14.15 -8.22 -1.48
CA ASN A 324 -15.22 -7.26 -1.21
C ASN A 324 -14.90 -6.22 -0.11
N ARG A 325 -13.66 -6.10 0.37
CA ARG A 325 -13.35 -5.19 1.49
C ARG A 325 -12.81 -3.83 1.02
N GLU A 326 -13.67 -2.80 1.03
CA GLU A 326 -13.34 -1.39 0.72
C GLU A 326 -12.13 -0.86 1.52
N LEU A 327 -11.00 -0.60 0.86
CA LEU A 327 -9.82 0.01 1.48
C LEU A 327 -10.21 1.31 2.21
N PHE A 328 -9.92 1.41 3.50
CA PHE A 328 -10.20 2.64 4.24
C PHE A 328 -9.36 3.78 3.67
N SER A 329 -10.02 4.92 3.43
CA SER A 329 -9.41 6.05 2.74
C SER A 329 -8.11 6.53 3.42
N ARG A 330 -8.01 6.50 4.75
CA ARG A 330 -6.76 6.89 5.45
C ARG A 330 -5.55 5.99 5.11
N TYR A 331 -5.75 4.67 5.00
CA TYR A 331 -4.68 3.74 4.62
C TYR A 331 -4.29 3.91 3.16
N LEU A 332 -5.30 4.08 2.29
CA LEU A 332 -5.11 4.34 0.87
C LEU A 332 -4.27 5.61 0.63
N PHE A 333 -4.64 6.71 1.29
CA PHE A 333 -3.92 7.98 1.16
C PHE A 333 -2.53 7.96 1.81
N ALA A 334 -2.36 7.29 2.96
CA ALA A 334 -1.03 7.12 3.55
C ALA A 334 -0.09 6.29 2.66
N ALA A 335 -0.60 5.22 2.04
CA ALA A 335 0.16 4.44 1.06
C ALA A 335 0.52 5.28 -0.18
N ALA A 336 -0.42 6.08 -0.68
CA ALA A 336 -0.20 6.95 -1.83
C ALA A 336 0.86 8.03 -1.54
N HIS A 337 0.84 8.63 -0.34
CA HIS A 337 1.88 9.55 0.12
C HIS A 337 3.25 8.89 0.06
N HIS A 338 3.41 7.69 0.63
CA HIS A 338 4.69 6.99 0.59
C HIS A 338 5.13 6.62 -0.83
N ALA A 339 4.19 6.23 -1.72
CA ALA A 339 4.50 6.02 -3.13
C ALA A 339 5.02 7.31 -3.80
N ASN A 340 4.41 8.45 -3.47
CA ASN A 340 4.80 9.76 -4.00
C ASN A 340 6.21 10.15 -3.53
N ILE A 341 6.51 9.96 -2.24
CA ILE A 341 7.85 10.22 -1.70
C ILE A 341 8.90 9.32 -2.34
N ILE A 342 8.61 8.03 -2.57
CA ILE A 342 9.55 7.15 -3.29
C ILE A 342 9.78 7.67 -4.71
N ALA A 343 8.72 8.05 -5.43
CA ALA A 343 8.81 8.56 -6.80
C ALA A 343 9.67 9.84 -6.92
N LEU A 344 9.73 10.64 -5.84
CA LEU A 344 10.65 11.77 -5.74
C LEU A 344 12.08 11.32 -5.40
N LEU A 345 12.24 10.52 -4.34
CA LEU A 345 13.55 10.12 -3.82
C LEU A 345 14.35 9.25 -4.80
N TYR A 346 13.71 8.32 -5.50
CA TYR A 346 14.45 7.36 -6.35
C TYR A 346 15.19 8.04 -7.50
N ARG A 347 14.66 9.16 -8.01
CA ARG A 347 15.29 9.96 -9.07
C ARG A 347 16.66 10.53 -8.65
N HIS A 348 16.94 10.61 -7.35
CA HIS A 348 18.22 11.07 -6.81
C HIS A 348 19.23 9.95 -6.59
N VAL A 349 18.82 8.68 -6.59
CA VAL A 349 19.68 7.53 -6.30
C VAL A 349 19.83 6.56 -7.49
N SER A 350 18.82 6.48 -8.36
CA SER A 350 18.82 5.63 -9.53
C SER A 350 19.35 6.35 -10.78
N PRO A 351 20.08 5.65 -11.67
CA PRO A 351 20.47 6.21 -12.96
C PRO A 351 19.26 6.66 -13.81
N PRO A 352 19.42 7.67 -14.68
CA PRO A 352 18.36 8.08 -15.60
C PRO A 352 17.86 6.92 -16.49
N GLY A 353 16.54 6.82 -16.66
CA GLY A 353 15.90 5.77 -17.47
C GLY A 353 15.70 4.44 -16.74
N VAL A 354 16.08 4.35 -15.47
CA VAL A 354 15.68 3.24 -14.59
C VAL A 354 14.24 3.47 -14.14
N PRO A 355 13.35 2.46 -14.24
CA PRO A 355 11.97 2.60 -13.82
C PRO A 355 11.87 2.75 -12.30
N ALA A 356 10.77 3.33 -11.81
CA ALA A 356 10.53 3.46 -10.38
C ALA A 356 10.55 2.10 -9.64
N PRO A 357 10.88 2.09 -8.33
CA PRO A 357 10.91 0.87 -7.54
C PRO A 357 9.60 0.07 -7.57
N PHE A 358 9.72 -1.26 -7.40
CA PHE A 358 8.58 -2.17 -7.50
C PHE A 358 7.36 -1.76 -6.64
N PRO A 359 7.50 -1.29 -5.39
CA PRO A 359 6.36 -0.83 -4.58
C PRO A 359 5.52 0.25 -5.26
N VAL A 360 6.13 1.22 -5.94
CA VAL A 360 5.42 2.29 -6.67
C VAL A 360 4.67 1.72 -7.86
N LEU A 361 5.33 0.88 -8.66
CA LEU A 361 4.73 0.26 -9.85
C LEU A 361 3.60 -0.72 -9.49
N SER A 362 3.81 -1.51 -8.43
CA SER A 362 2.80 -2.42 -7.90
C SER A 362 1.62 -1.64 -7.32
N PHE A 363 1.88 -0.53 -6.62
CA PHE A 363 0.82 0.34 -6.11
C PHE A 363 0.01 0.95 -7.26
N GLY A 364 0.66 1.50 -8.30
CA GLY A 364 -0.05 2.08 -9.43
C GLY A 364 -0.91 1.07 -10.20
N SER A 365 -0.41 -0.13 -10.43
CA SER A 365 -1.15 -1.19 -11.15
C SER A 365 -2.29 -1.80 -10.33
N LYS A 366 -2.12 -1.97 -9.01
CA LYS A 366 -3.14 -2.62 -8.15
C LYS A 366 -4.08 -1.64 -7.47
N VAL A 367 -3.72 -0.37 -7.38
CA VAL A 367 -4.43 0.63 -6.58
C VAL A 367 -4.86 1.79 -7.46
N PHE A 368 -3.94 2.58 -8.02
CA PHE A 368 -4.34 3.76 -8.81
C PHE A 368 -5.28 3.41 -9.96
N GLN A 369 -4.98 2.35 -10.71
CA GLN A 369 -5.81 1.93 -11.84
C GLN A 369 -7.28 1.68 -11.45
N HIS A 370 -7.52 1.18 -10.24
CA HIS A 370 -8.87 0.84 -9.76
C HIS A 370 -9.51 1.98 -8.98
N CYS A 371 -8.75 2.65 -8.12
CA CYS A 371 -9.27 3.67 -7.21
C CYS A 371 -9.50 5.02 -7.87
N LEU A 372 -8.86 5.35 -8.99
CA LEU A 372 -8.99 6.69 -9.59
C LEU A 372 -10.42 7.06 -10.03
N LEU A 373 -11.23 6.07 -10.38
CA LEU A 373 -12.64 6.31 -10.71
C LEU A 373 -13.44 6.77 -9.48
N GLU A 374 -13.09 6.26 -8.31
CA GLU A 374 -13.77 6.55 -7.04
C GLU A 374 -13.11 7.70 -6.27
N LYS A 375 -11.81 7.91 -6.49
CA LYS A 375 -10.93 8.83 -5.76
C LYS A 375 -10.04 9.64 -6.72
N PRO A 376 -10.62 10.50 -7.58
CA PRO A 376 -9.86 11.28 -8.54
C PRO A 376 -8.85 12.24 -7.90
N GLU A 377 -9.03 12.59 -6.61
CA GLU A 377 -8.07 13.42 -5.87
C GLU A 377 -6.69 12.78 -5.73
N MET A 378 -6.58 11.45 -5.83
CA MET A 378 -5.30 10.76 -5.75
C MET A 378 -4.35 11.18 -6.88
N TRP A 379 -4.89 11.41 -8.09
CA TRP A 379 -4.08 11.87 -9.21
C TRP A 379 -3.47 13.24 -8.95
N TYR A 380 -4.23 14.14 -8.32
CA TYR A 380 -3.80 15.50 -8.06
C TYR A 380 -2.80 15.57 -6.88
N LEU A 381 -3.09 14.87 -5.78
CA LEU A 381 -2.28 14.92 -4.57
C LEU A 381 -0.97 14.11 -4.71
N PHE A 382 -0.96 13.05 -5.52
CA PHE A 382 0.18 12.11 -5.63
C PHE A 382 0.70 12.00 -7.07
N GLY A 383 0.92 13.16 -7.69
CA GLY A 383 1.30 13.28 -9.11
C GLY A 383 2.59 12.54 -9.46
N ASP A 384 3.63 12.60 -8.62
CA ASP A 384 4.91 11.94 -8.92
C ASP A 384 4.77 10.41 -8.97
N ALA A 385 4.01 9.82 -8.04
CA ALA A 385 3.74 8.39 -8.05
C ALA A 385 2.93 7.97 -9.29
N TRP A 386 1.95 8.79 -9.68
CA TRP A 386 1.16 8.55 -10.88
C TRP A 386 2.01 8.62 -12.14
N ASP A 387 2.81 9.68 -12.29
CA ASP A 387 3.66 9.89 -13.45
C ASP A 387 4.68 8.76 -13.60
N ALA A 388 5.32 8.35 -12.49
CA ALA A 388 6.24 7.22 -12.48
C ALA A 388 5.59 5.90 -12.95
N TRP A 389 4.35 5.65 -12.55
CA TRP A 389 3.60 4.48 -13.03
C TRP A 389 3.18 4.62 -14.49
N ALA A 390 2.69 5.79 -14.90
CA ALA A 390 2.23 6.07 -16.26
C ALA A 390 3.37 5.99 -17.29
N GLU A 391 4.55 6.50 -16.94
CA GLU A 391 5.78 6.35 -17.73
C GLU A 391 6.09 4.87 -17.98
N ARG A 392 6.09 4.06 -16.91
CA ARG A 392 6.32 2.63 -17.02
C ARG A 392 5.26 1.92 -17.86
N GLU A 393 4.00 2.33 -17.75
CA GLU A 393 2.90 1.78 -18.53
C GLU A 393 3.06 2.10 -20.03
N ALA A 394 3.51 3.30 -20.37
CA ALA A 394 3.84 3.71 -21.73
C ALA A 394 5.04 2.93 -22.29
N GLU A 395 6.10 2.72 -21.51
CA GLU A 395 7.24 1.86 -21.89
C GLU A 395 6.78 0.43 -22.20
N LEU A 396 6.00 -0.16 -21.29
CA LEU A 396 5.47 -1.51 -21.45
C LEU A 396 4.59 -1.63 -22.71
N LYS A 397 3.81 -0.60 -23.04
CA LYS A 397 3.04 -0.54 -24.30
C LYS A 397 3.97 -0.58 -25.52
N VAL A 398 5.04 0.20 -25.52
CA VAL A 398 6.04 0.19 -26.61
C VAL A 398 6.75 -1.16 -26.72
N GLU A 399 7.14 -1.76 -25.59
CA GLU A 399 7.74 -3.10 -25.56
C GLU A 399 6.79 -4.17 -26.09
N ARG A 400 5.53 -4.14 -25.67
CA ARG A 400 4.47 -5.04 -26.18
C ARG A 400 4.27 -4.88 -27.68
N ALA A 401 4.25 -3.65 -28.20
CA ALA A 401 4.14 -3.39 -29.64
C ALA A 401 5.36 -3.92 -30.42
N LYS A 402 6.58 -3.65 -29.93
CA LYS A 402 7.83 -4.20 -30.52
C LYS A 402 7.82 -5.73 -30.51
N MET A 403 7.35 -6.34 -29.42
CA MET A 403 7.19 -7.79 -29.31
C MET A 403 6.14 -8.33 -30.29
N GLY A 404 5.02 -7.64 -30.46
CA GLY A 404 4.00 -7.95 -31.46
C GLY A 404 4.57 -7.97 -32.89
N LEU A 405 5.33 -6.94 -33.26
CA LEU A 405 6.01 -6.88 -34.57
C LEU A 405 7.04 -8.00 -34.75
N LYS A 406 7.83 -8.31 -33.71
CA LYS A 406 8.77 -9.45 -33.73
C LYS A 406 8.05 -10.77 -33.93
N LYS A 407 6.88 -10.96 -33.31
CA LYS A 407 6.03 -12.15 -33.46
C LYS A 407 5.46 -12.25 -34.87
N LEU A 408 4.99 -11.15 -35.45
CA LEU A 408 4.49 -11.12 -36.83
C LEU A 408 5.59 -11.45 -37.84
N LYS A 409 6.79 -10.88 -37.67
CA LYS A 409 7.92 -11.11 -38.60
C LYS A 409 8.44 -12.55 -38.56
N ASN A 410 8.39 -13.20 -37.39
CA ASN A 410 8.92 -14.55 -37.18
C ASN A 410 7.91 -15.46 -36.45
N ARG A 411 6.71 -15.61 -37.02
CA ARG A 411 5.62 -16.37 -36.39
C ARG A 411 6.01 -17.80 -36.02
N SER A 412 6.79 -18.46 -36.88
CA SER A 412 7.36 -19.80 -36.70
C SER A 412 8.18 -19.99 -35.42
N ARG A 413 8.71 -18.89 -34.86
CA ARG A 413 9.53 -18.89 -33.64
C ARG A 413 8.70 -18.86 -32.36
N TYR A 414 7.49 -18.32 -32.40
CA TYR A 414 6.66 -18.10 -31.21
C TYR A 414 5.43 -19.00 -31.15
N GLN A 415 5.14 -19.72 -32.22
CA GLN A 415 4.00 -20.65 -32.33
C GLN A 415 4.48 -22.08 -32.57
N CYS A 416 3.84 -23.04 -31.90
CA CYS A 416 4.05 -24.45 -32.18
C CYS A 416 3.61 -24.79 -33.60
N ALA A 417 4.49 -25.39 -34.39
CA ALA A 417 4.24 -25.74 -35.78
C ALA A 417 3.36 -26.99 -35.95
N ALA A 418 3.16 -27.78 -34.89
CA ALA A 418 2.31 -28.96 -34.96
C ALA A 418 0.85 -28.57 -35.22
N VAL A 419 0.27 -29.13 -36.28
CA VAL A 419 -1.11 -28.89 -36.68
C VAL A 419 -2.07 -29.17 -35.51
N GLY A 420 -2.94 -28.20 -35.19
CA GLY A 420 -3.92 -28.30 -34.11
C GLY A 420 -3.39 -28.01 -32.69
N CYS A 421 -2.08 -27.80 -32.50
CA CYS A 421 -1.53 -27.50 -31.18
C CYS A 421 -1.84 -26.07 -30.73
N GLU A 422 -1.61 -25.08 -31.61
CA GLU A 422 -1.92 -23.65 -31.40
C GLU A 422 -1.26 -23.01 -30.16
N ILE A 423 -0.30 -23.69 -29.52
CA ILE A 423 0.44 -23.12 -28.40
C ILE A 423 1.30 -21.97 -28.90
N GLU A 424 1.14 -20.81 -28.27
CA GLU A 424 1.94 -19.62 -28.50
C GLU A 424 2.71 -19.24 -27.25
N THR A 425 3.91 -18.68 -27.43
CA THR A 425 4.82 -18.32 -26.33
C THR A 425 5.21 -16.85 -26.40
N GLY A 426 5.42 -16.23 -25.24
CA GLY A 426 5.94 -14.87 -25.18
C GLY A 426 7.38 -14.77 -25.66
N THR A 427 8.20 -15.80 -25.45
CA THR A 427 9.59 -15.82 -25.86
C THR A 427 9.91 -17.02 -26.75
N GLY A 428 10.64 -16.78 -27.83
CA GLY A 428 11.03 -17.83 -28.76
C GLY A 428 12.05 -18.85 -28.21
N LYS A 429 12.42 -18.76 -26.92
CA LYS A 429 13.27 -19.73 -26.23
C LYS A 429 12.45 -20.87 -25.61
N MET A 430 11.13 -20.68 -25.42
CA MET A 430 10.25 -21.66 -24.78
C MET A 430 9.84 -22.82 -25.71
N LEU A 431 10.11 -22.69 -27.01
CA LEU A 431 9.80 -23.72 -28.00
C LEU A 431 11.09 -24.37 -28.50
N SER A 432 11.07 -25.70 -28.59
CA SER A 432 12.13 -26.49 -29.17
C SER A 432 12.14 -26.34 -30.69
N ARG A 433 13.27 -25.92 -31.26
CA ARG A 433 13.41 -25.77 -32.72
C ARG A 433 13.76 -27.10 -33.38
N CYS A 434 13.38 -27.27 -34.65
CA CYS A 434 13.80 -28.43 -35.42
C CYS A 434 15.35 -28.55 -35.47
N GLY A 435 15.88 -29.74 -35.15
CA GLY A 435 17.31 -30.01 -35.16
C GLY A 435 17.94 -30.20 -36.55
N GLY A 436 17.14 -30.19 -37.62
CA GLY A 436 17.63 -30.43 -38.97
C GLY A 436 18.25 -29.22 -39.68
N LYS A 437 18.56 -29.40 -40.98
CA LYS A 437 19.31 -28.45 -41.83
C LYS A 437 18.45 -27.38 -42.51
N CYS A 438 17.18 -27.22 -42.13
CA CYS A 438 16.33 -26.15 -42.67
C CYS A 438 16.83 -24.76 -42.25
N ASP A 439 16.56 -23.77 -43.10
CA ASP A 439 16.96 -22.37 -42.90
C ASP A 439 16.40 -21.82 -41.57
N THR A 440 17.19 -20.97 -40.91
CA THR A 440 16.88 -20.48 -39.54
C THR A 440 15.54 -19.73 -39.46
N ASP A 441 15.17 -18.97 -40.48
CA ASP A 441 13.92 -18.22 -40.59
C ASP A 441 12.69 -19.13 -40.83
N LYS A 442 12.88 -20.26 -41.51
CA LYS A 442 11.83 -21.24 -41.86
C LYS A 442 11.74 -22.41 -40.90
N LYS A 443 12.67 -22.50 -39.95
CA LYS A 443 12.79 -23.60 -38.99
C LYS A 443 11.59 -23.60 -38.03
N PRO A 444 10.77 -24.66 -38.01
CA PRO A 444 9.63 -24.75 -37.11
C PRO A 444 10.06 -24.91 -35.65
N SER A 445 9.17 -24.45 -34.76
CA SER A 445 9.33 -24.56 -33.31
C SER A 445 8.18 -25.38 -32.73
N TYR A 446 8.44 -26.11 -31.65
CA TYR A 446 7.50 -27.07 -31.06
C TYR A 446 7.48 -26.90 -29.54
N CYS A 447 6.30 -27.00 -28.94
CA CYS A 447 6.15 -26.94 -27.48
C CYS A 447 6.64 -28.21 -26.78
N SER A 448 6.76 -29.33 -27.52
CA SER A 448 7.19 -30.62 -26.98
C SER A 448 7.76 -31.53 -28.08
N LYS A 449 8.43 -32.62 -27.67
CA LYS A 449 8.97 -33.63 -28.60
C LYS A 449 7.86 -34.39 -29.33
N GLU A 450 6.70 -34.55 -28.70
CA GLU A 450 5.52 -35.20 -29.27
C GLU A 450 4.98 -34.38 -30.44
N CYS A 451 4.84 -33.07 -30.26
CA CYS A 451 4.46 -32.15 -31.33
C CYS A 451 5.48 -32.15 -32.48
N GLN A 452 6.78 -32.20 -32.17
CA GLN A 452 7.81 -32.32 -33.20
C GLN A 452 7.70 -33.63 -33.99
N LYS A 453 7.50 -34.76 -33.32
CA LYS A 453 7.32 -36.07 -33.98
C LYS A 453 6.04 -36.11 -34.82
N ALA A 454 4.95 -35.52 -34.31
CA ALA A 454 3.68 -35.44 -35.03
C ALA A 454 3.81 -34.64 -36.33
N ASP A 455 4.53 -33.51 -36.30
CA ASP A 455 4.75 -32.67 -37.48
C ASP A 455 5.87 -33.20 -38.40
N TRP A 456 6.74 -34.08 -37.91
CA TRP A 456 7.92 -34.54 -38.67
C TRP A 456 7.57 -35.10 -40.06
N LYS A 457 6.45 -35.84 -40.19
CA LYS A 457 6.00 -36.37 -41.49
C LYS A 457 5.79 -35.26 -42.52
N ASN A 458 5.28 -34.11 -42.08
CA ASN A 458 5.07 -32.94 -42.92
C ASN A 458 6.37 -32.15 -43.12
N HIS A 459 7.11 -31.87 -42.05
CA HIS A 459 8.32 -31.05 -42.11
C HIS A 459 9.49 -31.72 -42.84
N LYS A 460 9.61 -33.06 -42.80
CA LYS A 460 10.77 -33.80 -43.33
C LYS A 460 11.14 -33.42 -44.76
N VAL A 461 10.16 -33.20 -45.64
CA VAL A 461 10.40 -32.84 -47.05
C VAL A 461 10.97 -31.41 -47.23
N PHE A 462 10.73 -30.55 -46.23
CA PHE A 462 11.21 -29.17 -46.15
C PHE A 462 12.47 -29.02 -45.27
N CYS A 463 12.94 -30.10 -44.65
CA CYS A 463 14.05 -30.08 -43.69
C CYS A 463 15.43 -30.04 -44.38
N LYS A 464 15.61 -29.11 -45.32
CA LYS A 464 16.84 -28.94 -46.11
C LYS A 464 17.07 -27.45 -46.44
N PRO A 465 18.32 -27.01 -46.69
CA PRO A 465 18.60 -25.62 -47.02
C PRO A 465 17.83 -25.17 -48.28
N GLY A 466 17.32 -23.93 -48.27
CA GLY A 466 16.62 -23.32 -49.41
C GLY A 466 15.19 -23.81 -49.68
N ALA A 467 14.71 -24.85 -48.98
CA ALA A 467 13.32 -25.29 -49.10
C ALA A 467 12.34 -24.20 -48.61
N PRO A 468 11.09 -24.17 -49.11
CA PRO A 468 10.06 -23.29 -48.57
C PRO A 468 9.67 -23.71 -47.14
N SER A 469 9.02 -22.81 -46.40
CA SER A 469 8.55 -23.09 -45.03
C SER A 469 7.46 -24.16 -45.05
N SER A 470 7.57 -25.16 -44.17
CA SER A 470 6.54 -26.19 -43.98
C SER A 470 5.34 -25.70 -43.16
N ILE A 471 5.45 -24.52 -42.55
CA ILE A 471 4.41 -23.98 -41.67
C ILE A 471 3.29 -23.43 -42.53
N VAL A 472 2.15 -24.12 -42.52
CA VAL A 472 0.91 -23.62 -43.09
C VAL A 472 0.52 -22.37 -42.30
N GLN A 473 0.52 -21.21 -42.97
CA GLN A 473 0.12 -19.95 -42.36
C GLN A 473 -1.39 -19.99 -42.10
N ASN A 474 -1.77 -20.41 -40.90
CA ASN A 474 -3.16 -20.38 -40.49
C ASN A 474 -3.56 -18.91 -40.25
N THR A 475 -4.45 -18.35 -41.07
CA THR A 475 -4.71 -16.89 -41.20
C THR A 475 -5.31 -16.22 -39.96
N ARG A 476 -5.64 -16.96 -38.90
CA ARG A 476 -6.09 -16.36 -37.63
C ARG A 476 -4.89 -15.85 -36.83
N ILE A 477 -4.55 -14.58 -37.02
CA ILE A 477 -3.66 -13.84 -36.11
C ILE A 477 -4.54 -13.29 -34.99
N ARG A 478 -4.33 -13.73 -33.75
CA ARG A 478 -4.93 -13.09 -32.57
C ARG A 478 -3.86 -12.26 -31.90
N SER A 479 -4.13 -10.99 -31.65
CA SER A 479 -3.25 -10.16 -30.83
C SER A 479 -3.29 -10.69 -29.39
N LEU A 480 -2.15 -11.15 -28.87
CA LEU A 480 -2.05 -11.76 -27.53
C LEU A 480 -1.35 -10.82 -26.56
N GLU A 481 -2.07 -10.32 -25.56
CA GLU A 481 -1.53 -9.47 -24.49
C GLU A 481 -0.99 -10.31 -23.32
N GLY A 482 0.33 -10.31 -23.09
CA GLY A 482 0.97 -11.01 -21.96
C GLY A 482 2.00 -12.07 -22.38
N GLY A 483 3.09 -12.19 -21.60
CA GLY A 483 4.32 -12.91 -21.95
C GLY A 483 4.39 -14.42 -21.64
N GLY A 484 3.32 -15.03 -21.10
CA GLY A 484 3.29 -16.47 -20.79
C GLY A 484 3.03 -17.39 -21.99
N ILE A 485 3.07 -18.71 -21.76
CA ILE A 485 2.55 -19.72 -22.69
C ILE A 485 1.03 -19.58 -22.71
N LYS A 486 0.43 -19.59 -23.90
CA LYS A 486 -1.02 -19.47 -24.05
C LYS A 486 -1.57 -20.56 -24.94
N ILE A 487 -2.75 -21.04 -24.54
CA ILE A 487 -3.50 -22.04 -25.28
C ILE A 487 -4.92 -21.52 -25.52
N PRO A 488 -5.40 -21.49 -26.78
CA PRO A 488 -6.80 -21.25 -27.05
C PRO A 488 -7.63 -22.47 -26.62
N ILE A 489 -8.63 -22.23 -25.80
CA ILE A 489 -9.61 -23.23 -25.34
C ILE A 489 -10.96 -22.85 -25.94
N THR A 490 -11.50 -23.72 -26.80
CA THR A 490 -12.83 -23.54 -27.37
C THR A 490 -13.81 -24.38 -26.57
N PHE A 491 -14.74 -23.70 -25.90
CA PHE A 491 -15.79 -24.34 -25.12
C PHE A 491 -16.87 -24.93 -26.04
N PRO A 492 -17.71 -25.88 -25.57
CA PRO A 492 -18.81 -26.47 -26.34
C PRO A 492 -19.80 -25.44 -26.92
N ASN A 493 -19.90 -24.26 -26.31
CA ASN A 493 -20.72 -23.14 -26.80
C ASN A 493 -20.08 -22.35 -27.96
N GLY A 494 -18.90 -22.75 -28.44
CA GLY A 494 -18.17 -22.10 -29.52
C GLY A 494 -17.33 -20.89 -29.11
N ILE A 495 -17.36 -20.47 -27.83
CA ILE A 495 -16.52 -19.38 -27.32
C ILE A 495 -15.09 -19.89 -27.17
N THR A 496 -14.11 -19.17 -27.72
CA THR A 496 -12.69 -19.47 -27.49
C THR A 496 -12.08 -18.47 -26.50
N VAL A 497 -11.66 -18.94 -25.33
CA VAL A 497 -10.88 -18.15 -24.35
C VAL A 497 -9.41 -18.51 -24.45
N LEU A 498 -8.52 -17.55 -24.25
CA LEU A 498 -7.09 -17.78 -24.17
C LEU A 498 -6.71 -18.01 -22.72
N MET A 499 -6.32 -19.24 -22.39
CA MET A 499 -5.79 -19.55 -21.07
C MET A 499 -4.27 -19.39 -21.12
N GLY A 500 -3.74 -18.54 -20.26
CA GLY A 500 -2.31 -18.36 -20.08
C GLY A 500 -1.89 -18.80 -18.70
N SER A 501 -0.71 -19.41 -18.60
CA SER A 501 -0.07 -19.64 -17.30
C SER A 501 1.40 -19.22 -17.37
N LEU A 502 1.87 -18.63 -16.28
CA LEU A 502 3.29 -18.39 -16.06
C LEU A 502 3.98 -19.63 -15.50
N ASP A 503 3.24 -20.45 -14.74
CA ASP A 503 3.79 -21.53 -13.93
C ASP A 503 3.54 -22.93 -14.51
N ASN A 504 2.53 -23.08 -15.37
CA ASN A 504 2.21 -24.38 -15.97
C ASN A 504 3.05 -24.62 -17.23
N ASP A 505 3.65 -25.81 -17.30
CA ASP A 505 4.36 -26.23 -18.49
C ASP A 505 3.38 -26.54 -19.65
N PRO A 506 3.85 -26.60 -20.92
CA PRO A 506 2.99 -26.82 -22.08
C PRO A 506 2.15 -28.09 -22.01
N LYS A 507 2.60 -29.13 -21.30
CA LYS A 507 1.89 -30.40 -21.14
C LYS A 507 0.67 -30.21 -20.23
N THR A 508 0.85 -29.61 -19.05
CA THR A 508 -0.24 -29.31 -18.12
C THR A 508 -1.30 -28.42 -18.77
N LEU A 509 -0.89 -27.39 -19.52
CA LEU A 509 -1.83 -26.53 -20.23
C LEU A 509 -2.62 -27.28 -21.31
N LYS A 510 -1.99 -28.27 -21.97
CA LYS A 510 -2.67 -29.10 -22.96
C LYS A 510 -3.67 -30.06 -22.31
N GLU A 511 -3.31 -30.66 -21.18
CA GLU A 511 -4.22 -31.49 -20.39
C GLU A 511 -5.43 -30.68 -19.91
N MET A 512 -5.21 -29.46 -19.42
CA MET A 512 -6.29 -28.52 -19.06
C MET A 512 -7.18 -28.19 -20.27
N LYS A 513 -6.60 -27.90 -21.43
CA LYS A 513 -7.36 -27.67 -22.68
C LYS A 513 -8.22 -28.87 -23.03
N ASP A 514 -7.66 -30.08 -23.00
CA ASP A 514 -8.34 -31.30 -23.41
C ASP A 514 -9.51 -31.63 -22.45
N ARG A 515 -9.35 -31.41 -21.13
CA ARG A 515 -10.42 -31.54 -20.13
C ARG A 515 -11.52 -30.51 -20.33
N LEU A 516 -11.16 -29.22 -20.42
CA LEU A 516 -12.11 -28.13 -20.59
C LEU A 516 -12.90 -28.23 -21.91
N SER A 517 -12.27 -28.73 -22.97
CA SER A 517 -12.93 -28.93 -24.26
C SER A 517 -14.00 -30.04 -24.21
N LYS A 518 -13.91 -30.95 -23.23
CA LYS A 518 -14.91 -32.00 -22.97
C LYS A 518 -15.98 -31.56 -21.95
N GLY A 519 -15.86 -30.37 -21.38
CA GLY A 519 -16.72 -29.91 -20.27
C GLY A 519 -16.38 -30.55 -18.92
N GLU A 520 -15.20 -31.14 -18.78
CA GLU A 520 -14.71 -31.67 -17.50
C GLU A 520 -14.17 -30.53 -16.64
N ASP A 521 -14.37 -30.61 -15.32
CA ASP A 521 -13.75 -29.69 -14.36
C ASP A 521 -12.21 -29.88 -14.42
N PRO A 522 -11.42 -28.83 -14.71
CA PRO A 522 -9.96 -28.95 -14.80
C PRO A 522 -9.27 -29.27 -13.46
N PHE A 523 -9.97 -29.14 -12.33
CA PHE A 523 -9.44 -29.36 -10.99
C PHE A 523 -10.03 -30.58 -10.26
N ALA A 524 -10.90 -31.37 -10.89
CA ALA A 524 -11.33 -32.64 -10.31
C ALA A 524 -10.13 -33.62 -10.26
N GLU A 525 -9.81 -34.12 -9.06
CA GLU A 525 -8.76 -35.12 -8.83
C GLU A 525 -9.11 -36.50 -9.38
#